data_AF-A0A527YNV6-F1
#
_entry.id   AF-A0A527YNV6-F1
#
_cell.length_a   1.000
_cell.length_b   1.000
_cell.length_c   1.000
_cell.angle_alpha   90.00
_cell.angle_beta   90.00
_cell.angle_gamma   90.00
#
_symmetry.space_group_name_H-M   'P 1'
#
loop_
_entity.id
_entity.type
_entity.pdbx_description
1 polymer ?
#
loop_
_entity_poly.entity_id
_entity_poly.type
_entity_poly.pdbx_seq_one_letter_code
_entity_poly.pdbx_strand_id
1 'polypeptide(L)' 'ALDRLDELVITENMHERKHTMFEKSDAFVALPGGIGTVEEIIEIMTWGQLGHHRKPIVFGNVGGFWDPML' A
#
# COMPACT_ATOMS: atom_id res chain seq x y z
N ALA A 1 0.31 17.59 -14.54
CA ALA A 1 -0.27 16.37 -13.91
C ALA A 1 0.06 16.31 -12.42
N LEU A 2 1.30 16.66 -12.05
CA LEU A 2 1.71 16.85 -10.66
C LEU A 2 1.13 18.12 -10.02
N ASP A 3 0.61 19.06 -10.82
CA ASP A 3 0.08 20.36 -10.38
C ASP A 3 -1.23 20.28 -9.57
N ARG A 4 -1.77 19.07 -9.37
CA ARG A 4 -2.97 18.81 -8.57
C ARG A 4 -2.66 18.13 -7.24
N LEU A 5 -1.39 18.06 -6.84
CA LEU A 5 -0.96 17.50 -5.57
C LEU A 5 -0.75 18.63 -4.56
N ASP A 6 -1.27 18.45 -3.34
CA ASP A 6 -0.98 19.37 -2.23
C ASP A 6 0.47 19.20 -1.71
N GLU A 7 1.03 18.00 -1.84
CA GLU A 7 2.40 17.66 -1.42
C GLU A 7 3.04 16.68 -2.43
N LEU A 8 4.33 16.90 -2.72
CA LEU A 8 5.18 15.97 -3.47
C LEU A 8 6.42 15.64 -2.64
N VAL A 9 6.56 14.37 -2.25
CA VAL A 9 7.74 13.87 -1.54
C VAL A 9 8.59 13.04 -2.49
N ILE A 10 9.83 13.47 -2.73
CA ILE A 10 10.82 12.74 -3.53
C ILE A 10 11.70 11.94 -2.58
N THR A 11 11.79 10.64 -2.77
CA THR A 11 12.61 9.72 -1.97
C THR A 11 13.77 9.18 -2.79
N GLU A 12 14.85 8.74 -2.13
CA GLU A 12 16.06 8.25 -2.79
C GLU A 12 15.87 6.87 -3.41
N ASN A 13 15.03 6.03 -2.80
CA ASN A 13 14.81 4.64 -3.22
C ASN A 13 13.42 4.11 -2.87
N MET A 14 13.11 2.89 -3.32
CA MET A 14 11.80 2.26 -3.12
C MET A 14 11.48 1.91 -1.67
N HIS A 15 12.48 1.55 -0.86
CA HIS A 15 12.27 1.20 0.54
C HIS A 15 11.87 2.45 1.34
N GLU A 16 12.57 3.55 1.12
CA GLU A 16 12.24 4.84 1.73
C GLU A 16 10.84 5.33 1.31
N ARG A 17 10.48 5.15 0.03
CA ARG A 17 9.12 5.45 -0.46
C ARG A 17 8.06 4.69 0.33
N LYS A 18 8.20 3.37 0.45
CA LYS A 18 7.25 2.51 1.16
C LYS A 18 7.19 2.82 2.66
N HIS A 19 8.34 3.05 3.28
CA HIS A 19 8.41 3.45 4.69
C HIS A 19 7.70 4.79 4.94
N THR A 20 7.95 5.79 4.09
CA THR A 20 7.29 7.11 4.20
C THR A 20 5.77 6.97 4.03
N MET A 21 5.31 6.18 3.04
CA MET A 21 3.89 5.87 2.88
C MET A 21 3.32 5.17 4.12
N PHE A 22 4.06 4.23 4.71
CA PHE A 22 3.64 3.55 5.92
C PHE A 22 3.48 4.52 7.09
N GLU A 23 4.47 5.37 7.36
CA GLU A 23 4.43 6.32 8.49
C GLU A 23 3.27 7.31 8.37
N LYS A 24 3.04 7.82 7.16
CA LYS A 24 1.97 8.81 6.89
C LYS A 24 0.57 8.20 6.78
N SER A 25 0.42 6.88 6.72
CA SER A 25 -0.89 6.23 6.52
C SER A 25 -1.50 5.74 7.84
N ASP A 26 -2.81 5.88 8.00
CA ASP A 26 -3.57 5.24 9.08
C ASP A 26 -4.16 3.89 8.67
N ALA A 27 -4.36 3.68 7.37
CA ALA A 27 -4.89 2.46 6.77
C ALA A 27 -4.35 2.27 5.35
N PHE A 28 -4.43 1.04 4.84
CA PHE A 28 -3.99 0.67 3.50
C PHE A 28 -5.17 0.12 2.68
N VAL A 29 -5.28 0.55 1.43
CA VAL A 29 -6.31 0.08 0.50
C VAL A 29 -5.63 -0.41 -0.78
N ALA A 30 -5.78 -1.70 -1.08
CA ALA A 30 -5.29 -2.30 -2.32
C ALA A 30 -6.41 -2.31 -3.38
N LEU A 31 -6.30 -1.41 -4.35
CA LEU A 31 -7.14 -1.43 -5.55
C LEU A 31 -6.58 -2.42 -6.59
N PRO A 32 -7.36 -2.83 -7.61
CA PRO A 32 -6.85 -3.68 -8.67
C PRO A 32 -5.59 -3.08 -9.31
N GLY A 33 -4.52 -3.87 -9.36
CA GLY A 33 -3.21 -3.41 -9.77
C GLY A 33 -2.30 -4.55 -10.17
N GLY A 34 -1.16 -4.22 -10.76
CA GLY A 34 -0.17 -5.20 -11.18
C GLY A 34 0.73 -5.65 -10.03
N ILE A 35 1.90 -6.18 -10.40
CA ILE A 35 2.88 -6.74 -9.46
C ILE A 35 3.34 -5.74 -8.38
N GLY A 36 3.44 -4.45 -8.70
CA GLY A 36 3.84 -3.43 -7.71
C GLY A 36 2.83 -3.30 -6.58
N THR A 37 1.53 -3.28 -6.89
CA THR A 37 0.47 -3.24 -5.88
C THR A 37 0.44 -4.51 -5.03
N VAL A 38 0.67 -5.66 -5.66
CA VAL A 38 0.74 -6.95 -4.96
C VAL A 38 1.95 -7.01 -4.02
N GLU A 39 3.10 -6.50 -4.45
CA GLU A 39 4.31 -6.44 -3.62
C GLU A 39 4.10 -5.54 -2.39
N GLU A 40 3.55 -4.34 -2.58
CA GLU A 40 3.28 -3.39 -1.50
C GLU A 40 2.28 -3.96 -0.48
N ILE A 41 1.19 -4.60 -0.92
CA ILE A 41 0.18 -5.12 0.00
C ILE A 41 0.68 -6.34 0.78
N ILE A 42 1.45 -7.23 0.15
CA ILE A 42 2.04 -8.39 0.83
C ILE A 42 3.04 -7.94 1.90
N GLU A 43 3.85 -6.91 1.64
CA GLU A 43 4.79 -6.36 2.63
C GLU A 43 4.08 -5.84 3.87
N ILE A 44 3.04 -5.02 3.70
CA ILE A 44 2.24 -4.49 4.81
C ILE A 44 1.50 -5.62 5.54
N MET A 45 0.91 -6.58 4.84
CA MET A 45 0.29 -7.75 5.50
C MET A 45 1.29 -8.53 6.34
N THR A 46 2.51 -8.72 5.84
CA THR A 46 3.58 -9.41 6.56
C THR A 46 3.97 -8.65 7.83
N TRP A 47 4.11 -7.32 7.76
CA TRP A 47 4.39 -6.50 8.94
C TRP A 47 3.26 -6.54 9.98
N GLY A 48 2.01 -6.56 9.53
CA GLY A 48 0.85 -6.78 10.39
C GLY A 48 0.88 -8.13 11.10
N GLN A 49 1.22 -9.20 10.37
CA GLN A 49 1.37 -10.56 10.94
C GLN A 49 2.51 -10.67 11.95
N LEU A 50 3.63 -10.00 11.71
CA LEU A 50 4.77 -9.92 12.64
C LEU A 50 4.51 -9.01 13.85
N GLY A 51 3.38 -8.30 13.88
CA GLY A 51 2.99 -7.43 14.98
C GLY A 51 3.65 -6.05 14.96
N HIS A 52 4.25 -5.63 13.85
CA HIS A 52 4.86 -4.30 13.72
C HIS A 52 3.81 -3.18 13.63
N HIS A 53 2.58 -3.49 13.25
CA HIS A 53 1.46 -2.53 13.29
C HIS A 53 0.10 -3.20 13.41
N ARG A 54 -0.93 -2.36 13.61
CA ARG A 54 -2.35 -2.75 13.61
C ARG A 54 -3.21 -1.91 12.66
N LYS A 55 -2.57 -1.16 11.76
CA LYS A 55 -3.23 -0.35 10.73
C LYS A 55 -4.15 -1.24 9.87
N PRO A 56 -5.42 -0.86 9.62
CA PRO A 56 -6.33 -1.64 8.80
C PRO A 56 -5.83 -1.83 7.37
N ILE A 57 -6.14 -2.99 6.79
CA ILE A 57 -5.82 -3.33 5.40
C ILE A 57 -7.11 -3.73 4.70
N VAL A 58 -7.41 -3.12 3.56
CA VAL A 58 -8.66 -3.32 2.81
C VAL A 58 -8.35 -3.67 1.36
N PHE A 59 -9.01 -4.70 0.84
CA PHE A 59 -8.99 -5.03 -0.58
C PHE A 59 -10.20 -4.43 -1.29
N GLY A 60 -9.94 -3.49 -2.21
CA GLY A 60 -10.96 -2.94 -3.10
C GLY A 60 -11.27 -3.93 -4.20
N ASN A 61 -12.09 -4.94 -3.91
CA ASN A 61 -12.40 -6.04 -4.83
C ASN A 61 -13.38 -5.65 -5.95
N VAL A 62 -12.90 -4.84 -6.90
CA VAL A 62 -13.69 -4.39 -8.04
C VAL A 62 -13.76 -5.49 -9.09
N GLY A 63 -14.98 -5.93 -9.43
CA GLY A 63 -15.20 -6.92 -10.49
C GLY A 63 -14.63 -8.31 -10.18
N GLY A 64 -14.43 -8.65 -8.90
CA GLY A 64 -13.86 -9.94 -8.49
C GLY A 64 -12.35 -10.06 -8.70
N PHE A 65 -11.64 -8.94 -8.91
CA PHE A 65 -10.20 -8.94 -9.16
C PHE A 65 -9.39 -9.66 -8.06
N TRP A 66 -9.76 -9.49 -6.80
CA TRP A 66 -9.05 -10.07 -5.64
C TRP A 66 -9.60 -11.44 -5.20
N ASP A 67 -10.64 -11.97 -5.85
CA ASP A 67 -11.23 -13.29 -5.52
C ASP A 67 -10.21 -14.44 -5.48
N PRO A 68 -9.16 -14.48 -6.32
CA PRO A 68 -8.17 -15.57 -6.24
C PRO A 68 -7.25 -15.51 -5.01
N MET A 69 -7.19 -14.36 -4.33
CA MET A 69 -6.27 -14.10 -3.21
C MET A 69 -6.98 -14.07 -1.85
N LEU A 70 -8.29 -13.81 -1.83
CA LEU A 70 -9.16 -13.81 -0.64
C LEU A 70 -9.75 -15.20 -0.38
#